data_AF-A0A938SKF1-F1
#
_entry.id   AF-A0A938SKF1-F1
#
_cell.length_a   1.000
_cell.length_b   1.000
_cell.length_c   1.000
_cell.angle_alpha   90.00
_cell.angle_beta   90.00
_cell.angle_gamma   90.00
#
_symmetry.space_group_name_H-M   'P 1'
#
loop_
_entity.id
_entity.type
_entity.pdbx_description
1 polymer ?
#
loop_
_entity_poly.entity_id
_entity_poly.type
_entity_poly.pdbx_seq_one_letter_code
_entity_poly.pdbx_strand_id
1 'polypeptide(L)'
;MAHTVQSFVDTLRTDGVGAGRKAAEEIRREAERQSQQLIQDAQAQAARIVEEAEQERRKSLERTRIELAFAARDTVARLRDSLNQAIRRVLEHAASKALDDAEFLKDLIKEVVRAYVQSDATQDRTLEVNVSAPMQKKLADWAIAALRKSGLDDQLAFELRGALSTAGFEYKLSGGTVEVTPAAVVQLLSPIVTPKLQELLATSQQEQDAE
;
A
#
# COMPACT_ATOMS: atom_id res chain seq x y z
N MET A 1 0.69 96.37 61.84
CA MET A 1 -0.11 95.14 61.63
C MET A 1 0.10 94.51 60.23
N ALA A 2 1.27 94.68 59.58
CA ALA A 2 1.55 94.09 58.26
C ALA A 2 2.25 92.71 58.32
N HIS A 3 2.81 92.35 59.48
CA HIS A 3 3.61 91.12 59.65
C HIS A 3 2.79 89.82 59.72
N THR A 4 1.48 89.89 59.94
CA THR A 4 0.59 88.72 60.17
C THR A 4 -0.05 88.18 58.89
N VAL A 5 -0.27 89.02 57.88
CA VAL A 5 -0.82 88.59 56.58
C VAL A 5 0.25 87.89 55.76
N GLN A 6 1.48 88.43 55.75
CA GLN A 6 2.59 87.84 55.02
C GLN A 6 2.96 86.45 55.54
N SER A 7 2.99 86.25 56.87
CA SER A 7 3.28 84.93 57.46
C SER A 7 2.18 83.91 57.18
N PHE A 8 0.92 84.34 57.11
CA PHE A 8 -0.21 83.47 56.77
C PHE A 8 -0.18 83.04 55.30
N VAL A 9 0.17 83.95 54.40
CA VAL A 9 0.39 83.66 52.97
C VAL A 9 1.56 82.71 52.77
N ASP A 10 2.67 82.91 53.48
CA ASP A 10 3.83 82.01 53.40
C ASP A 10 3.51 80.62 53.96
N THR A 11 2.71 80.54 55.04
CA THR A 11 2.25 79.25 55.60
C THR A 11 1.31 78.53 54.64
N LEU A 12 0.30 79.22 54.10
CA LEU A 12 -0.62 78.67 53.07
C LEU A 12 0.12 78.21 51.82
N ARG A 13 1.13 78.98 51.38
CA ARG A 13 1.97 78.61 50.23
C ARG A 13 2.80 77.37 50.54
N THR A 14 3.39 77.29 51.73
CA THR A 14 4.21 76.15 52.14
C THR A 14 3.38 74.88 52.30
N ASP A 15 2.21 74.97 52.93
CA ASP A 15 1.27 73.86 53.08
C ASP A 15 0.68 73.41 51.73
N GLY A 16 0.30 74.35 50.87
CA GLY A 16 -0.20 74.05 49.53
C GLY A 16 0.86 73.40 48.63
N VAL A 17 2.09 73.91 48.65
CA VAL A 17 3.23 73.31 47.91
C VAL A 17 3.60 71.95 48.51
N GLY A 18 3.54 71.80 49.83
CA GLY A 18 3.79 70.54 50.53
C GLY A 18 2.76 69.46 50.18
N ALA A 19 1.47 69.80 50.22
CA ALA A 19 0.38 68.92 49.82
C ALA A 19 0.47 68.55 48.32
N GLY A 20 0.76 69.53 47.46
CA GLY A 20 0.96 69.29 46.02
C GLY A 20 2.14 68.37 45.73
N ARG A 21 3.27 68.54 46.43
CA ARG A 21 4.43 67.64 46.30
C ARG A 21 4.11 66.22 46.76
N LYS A 22 3.37 66.05 47.86
CA LYS A 22 2.93 64.72 48.31
C LYS A 22 2.01 64.05 47.29
N ALA A 23 1.00 64.76 46.77
CA ALA A 23 0.12 64.22 45.74
C ALA A 23 0.86 63.86 44.44
N ALA A 24 1.80 64.70 44.01
CA ALA A 24 2.63 64.41 42.84
C ALA A 24 3.53 63.17 43.04
N GLU A 25 4.08 63.00 44.23
CA GLU A 25 4.88 61.83 44.60
C GLU A 25 4.05 60.55 44.62
N GLU A 26 2.82 60.61 45.16
CA GLU A 26 1.87 59.49 45.16
C GLU A 26 1.47 59.09 43.73
N ILE A 27 1.15 60.06 42.87
CA ILE A 27 0.84 59.82 41.46
C ILE A 27 2.04 59.17 40.74
N ARG A 28 3.26 59.66 41.00
CA ARG A 28 4.47 59.10 40.37
C ARG A 28 4.69 57.66 40.81
N ARG A 29 4.57 57.36 42.10
CA ARG A 29 4.72 55.99 42.62
C ARG A 29 3.67 55.04 42.07
N GLU A 30 2.42 55.48 41.97
CA GLU A 30 1.36 54.65 41.41
C GLU A 30 1.57 54.41 39.91
N ALA A 31 2.00 55.42 39.15
CA ALA A 31 2.36 55.26 37.73
C ALA A 31 3.57 54.31 37.54
N GLU A 32 4.60 54.43 38.38
CA GLU A 32 5.75 53.51 38.38
C GLU A 32 5.31 52.07 38.68
N ARG A 33 4.42 51.87 39.66
CA ARG A 33 3.87 50.56 40.02
C ARG A 33 3.05 49.96 38.87
N GLN A 34 2.17 50.75 38.26
CA GLN A 34 1.35 50.32 37.11
C GLN A 34 2.23 49.98 35.90
N SER A 35 3.27 50.78 35.64
CA SER A 35 4.22 50.51 34.57
C SER A 35 4.99 49.19 34.80
N GLN A 36 5.46 48.95 36.02
CA GLN A 36 6.12 47.70 36.37
C GLN A 36 5.18 46.50 36.23
N GLN A 37 3.93 46.63 36.66
CA GLN A 37 2.91 45.60 36.50
C GLN A 37 2.66 45.28 35.02
N LEU A 38 2.51 46.30 34.18
CA LEU A 38 2.30 46.14 32.74
C LEU A 38 3.48 45.42 32.07
N ILE A 39 4.72 45.75 32.45
CA ILE A 39 5.91 45.10 31.93
C ILE A 39 5.96 43.63 32.37
N GLN A 40 5.65 43.33 33.63
CA GLN A 40 5.59 41.95 34.12
C GLN A 40 4.52 41.13 33.41
N ASP A 41 3.32 41.68 33.24
CA ASP A 41 2.22 41.02 32.54
C ASP A 41 2.59 40.77 31.07
N ALA A 42 3.21 41.74 30.39
CA ALA A 42 3.69 41.58 29.02
C ALA A 42 4.78 40.51 28.90
N GLN A 43 5.73 40.47 29.85
CA GLN A 43 6.77 39.44 29.90
C GLN A 43 6.18 38.04 30.14
N ALA A 44 5.21 37.92 31.06
CA ALA A 44 4.52 36.67 31.33
C ALA A 44 3.72 36.19 30.11
N GLN A 45 3.05 37.10 29.40
CA GLN A 45 2.33 36.78 28.18
C GLN A 45 3.29 36.34 27.06
N ALA A 46 4.40 37.05 26.88
CA ALA A 46 5.43 36.66 25.91
C ALA A 46 6.01 35.27 26.20
N ALA A 47 6.32 34.97 27.47
CA ALA A 47 6.79 33.66 27.89
C ALA A 47 5.77 32.55 27.58
N ARG A 48 4.48 32.78 27.86
CA ARG A 48 3.41 31.83 27.51
C ARG A 48 3.30 31.59 26.01
N ILE A 49 3.33 32.65 25.20
CA ILE A 49 3.27 32.52 23.74
C ILE A 49 4.44 31.68 23.21
N VAL A 50 5.66 31.91 23.73
CA VAL A 50 6.83 31.13 23.34
C VAL A 50 6.67 29.67 23.76
N GLU A 51 6.23 29.41 24.98
CA GLU A 51 6.01 28.04 25.49
C GLU A 51 4.95 27.29 24.67
N GLU A 52 3.81 27.92 24.39
CA GLU A 52 2.75 27.35 23.55
C GLU A 52 3.25 27.05 22.13
N ALA A 53 4.00 27.99 21.53
CA ALA A 53 4.60 27.81 20.22
C ALA A 53 5.64 26.66 20.21
N GLU A 54 6.42 26.49 21.28
CA GLU A 54 7.34 25.37 21.42
C GLU A 54 6.61 24.02 21.53
N GLN A 55 5.55 23.97 22.33
CA GLN A 55 4.75 22.76 22.51
C GLN A 55 4.08 22.35 21.20
N GLU A 56 3.49 23.31 20.47
CA GLU A 56 2.86 23.05 19.17
C GLU A 56 3.89 22.59 18.13
N ARG A 57 5.07 23.23 18.11
CA ARG A 57 6.18 22.81 17.24
C ARG A 57 6.60 21.36 17.51
N ARG A 58 6.73 20.97 18.79
CA ARG A 58 7.09 19.60 19.17
C ARG A 58 6.02 18.60 18.74
N LYS A 59 4.74 18.91 18.98
CA LYS A 59 3.60 18.08 18.55
C LYS A 59 3.57 17.93 17.02
N SER A 60 3.75 19.02 16.30
CA SER A 60 3.78 19.04 14.83
C SER A 60 4.94 18.20 14.28
N LEU A 61 6.14 18.32 14.86
CA LEU A 61 7.30 17.52 14.46
C LEU A 61 7.09 16.02 14.69
N GLU A 62 6.60 15.64 15.87
CA GLU A 62 6.29 14.24 16.18
C GLU A 62 5.24 13.68 15.23
N ARG A 63 4.15 14.43 14.99
CA ARG A 63 3.11 14.04 14.04
C ARG A 63 3.67 13.88 12.62
N THR A 64 4.47 14.84 12.14
CA THR A 64 5.09 14.79 10.80
C THR A 64 6.00 13.58 10.66
N ARG A 65 6.81 13.25 11.68
CA ARG A 65 7.67 12.06 11.68
C ARG A 65 6.86 10.77 11.53
N ILE A 66 5.77 10.65 12.27
CA ILE A 66 4.88 9.50 12.21
C ILE A 66 4.23 9.40 10.83
N GLU A 67 3.70 10.51 10.31
CA GLU A 67 3.11 10.57 8.97
C GLU A 67 4.10 10.18 7.88
N LEU A 68 5.35 10.66 7.96
CA LEU A 68 6.41 10.30 7.01
C LEU A 68 6.77 8.81 7.10
N ALA A 69 6.86 8.25 8.30
CA ALA A 69 7.12 6.83 8.49
C ALA A 69 6.00 5.96 7.90
N PHE A 70 4.74 6.36 8.08
CA PHE A 70 3.60 5.69 7.45
C PHE A 70 3.64 5.81 5.93
N ALA A 71 3.93 6.99 5.39
CA ALA A 71 4.03 7.22 3.95
C ALA A 71 5.15 6.38 3.30
N ALA A 72 6.30 6.27 3.97
CA ALA A 72 7.40 5.43 3.52
C ALA A 72 7.00 3.95 3.50
N ARG A 73 6.39 3.46 4.59
CA ARG A 73 5.88 2.08 4.65
C ARG A 73 4.84 1.80 3.57
N ASP A 74 3.89 2.71 3.36
CA ASP A 74 2.84 2.55 2.35
C ASP A 74 3.45 2.53 0.93
N THR A 75 4.46 3.37 0.67
CA THR A 75 5.16 3.39 -0.61
C THR A 75 5.86 2.07 -0.89
N VAL A 76 6.54 1.48 0.09
CA VAL A 76 7.16 0.15 -0.03
C VAL A 76 6.10 -0.92 -0.29
N ALA A 77 4.95 -0.87 0.39
CA ALA A 77 3.85 -1.81 0.19
C ALA A 77 3.26 -1.71 -1.23
N ARG A 78 3.00 -0.49 -1.72
CA ARG A 78 2.50 -0.26 -3.07
C ARG A 78 3.48 -0.70 -4.14
N LEU A 79 4.78 -0.48 -3.92
CA LEU A 79 5.82 -0.96 -4.83
C LEU A 79 5.80 -2.49 -4.91
N ARG A 80 5.75 -3.19 -3.77
CA ARG A 80 5.66 -4.66 -3.72
C ARG A 80 4.44 -5.17 -4.47
N ASP A 81 3.28 -4.55 -4.26
CA ASP A 81 2.06 -4.94 -4.96
C ASP A 81 2.18 -4.71 -6.47
N SER A 82 2.70 -3.55 -6.88
CA SER A 82 2.92 -3.21 -8.30
C SER A 82 3.86 -4.21 -8.98
N LEU A 83 4.93 -4.62 -8.30
CA LEU A 83 5.86 -5.63 -8.81
C LEU A 83 5.19 -7.00 -8.93
N ASN A 84 4.44 -7.44 -7.92
CA ASN A 84 3.69 -8.70 -7.98
C ASN A 84 2.68 -8.71 -9.13
N GLN A 85 1.97 -7.61 -9.35
CA GLN A 85 1.04 -7.47 -10.48
C GLN A 85 1.79 -7.52 -11.83
N ALA A 86 2.93 -6.86 -11.95
CA ALA A 86 3.74 -6.90 -13.17
C ALA A 86 4.21 -8.34 -13.48
N ILE A 87 4.68 -9.08 -12.48
CA ILE A 87 5.11 -10.47 -12.63
C ILE A 87 3.94 -11.36 -13.06
N ARG A 88 2.78 -11.22 -12.41
CA ARG A 88 1.57 -11.96 -12.79
C ARG A 88 1.22 -11.73 -14.26
N ARG A 89 1.26 -10.49 -14.74
CA ARG A 89 1.02 -10.18 -16.16
C ARG A 89 2.04 -10.82 -17.09
N VAL A 90 3.33 -10.84 -16.71
CA VAL A 90 4.37 -11.51 -17.49
C VAL A 90 4.14 -13.02 -17.55
N LEU A 91 3.81 -13.64 -16.42
CA LEU A 91 3.49 -15.07 -16.34
C LEU A 91 2.23 -15.40 -17.13
N GLU A 92 1.17 -14.59 -17.03
CA GLU A 92 -0.07 -14.76 -17.78
C GLU A 92 0.18 -14.68 -19.28
N HIS A 93 0.98 -13.70 -19.72
CA HIS A 93 1.34 -13.55 -21.12
C HIS A 93 2.15 -14.75 -21.63
N ALA A 94 3.15 -15.19 -20.87
CA ALA A 94 3.97 -16.36 -21.22
C ALA A 94 3.14 -17.65 -21.26
N ALA A 95 2.29 -17.87 -20.25
CA ALA A 95 1.40 -19.03 -20.17
C ALA A 95 0.37 -19.02 -21.31
N SER A 96 -0.25 -17.86 -21.61
CA SER A 96 -1.16 -17.72 -22.74
C SER A 96 -0.47 -18.03 -24.06
N LYS A 97 0.75 -17.53 -24.28
CA LYS A 97 1.50 -17.81 -25.50
C LYS A 97 1.85 -19.29 -25.65
N ALA A 98 2.25 -19.95 -24.56
CA ALA A 98 2.55 -21.38 -24.56
C ALA A 98 1.28 -22.23 -24.79
N LEU A 99 0.18 -21.90 -24.14
CA LEU A 99 -1.09 -22.62 -24.25
C LEU A 99 -1.85 -22.38 -25.57
N ASP A 100 -1.45 -21.36 -26.34
CA ASP A 100 -1.98 -21.11 -27.69
C ASP A 100 -1.15 -21.78 -28.80
N ASP A 101 -0.07 -22.48 -28.43
CA ASP A 101 0.69 -23.37 -29.32
C ASP A 101 0.02 -24.75 -29.41
N ALA A 102 -0.36 -25.13 -30.63
CA ALA A 102 -1.09 -26.37 -30.90
C ALA A 102 -0.23 -27.62 -30.65
N GLU A 103 1.08 -27.59 -30.93
CA GLU A 103 1.94 -28.76 -30.69
C GLU A 103 2.18 -28.97 -29.19
N PHE A 104 2.45 -27.88 -28.46
CA PHE A 104 2.58 -27.92 -27.00
C PHE A 104 1.30 -28.45 -26.33
N LEU A 105 0.13 -27.90 -26.71
CA LEU A 105 -1.15 -28.30 -26.13
C LEU A 105 -1.49 -29.77 -26.46
N LYS A 106 -1.18 -30.21 -27.67
CA LYS A 106 -1.33 -31.61 -28.11
C LYS A 106 -0.49 -32.55 -27.25
N ASP A 107 0.78 -32.24 -27.01
CA ASP A 107 1.65 -33.08 -26.20
C ASP A 107 1.23 -33.07 -24.73
N LEU A 108 0.82 -31.92 -24.20
CA LEU A 108 0.30 -31.80 -22.84
C LEU A 108 -0.97 -32.63 -22.63
N ILE A 109 -1.93 -32.59 -23.58
CA ILE A 109 -3.14 -33.42 -23.52
C ILE A 109 -2.76 -34.91 -23.55
N LYS A 110 -1.79 -35.33 -24.37
CA LYS A 110 -1.34 -36.75 -24.38
C LYS A 110 -0.74 -37.18 -23.04
N GLU A 111 0.07 -36.32 -22.41
CA GLU A 111 0.67 -36.62 -21.11
C GLU A 111 -0.38 -36.75 -20.02
N VAL A 112 -1.37 -35.84 -20.00
CA VAL A 112 -2.51 -35.92 -19.07
C VAL A 112 -3.32 -37.18 -19.30
N VAL A 113 -3.65 -37.52 -20.56
CA VAL A 113 -4.36 -38.74 -20.91
C VAL A 113 -3.58 -39.98 -20.46
N ARG A 114 -2.26 -40.02 -20.67
CA ARG A 114 -1.41 -41.14 -20.23
C ARG A 114 -1.37 -41.28 -18.72
N ALA A 115 -1.18 -40.18 -18.01
CA ALA A 115 -1.18 -40.16 -16.55
C ALA A 115 -2.54 -40.65 -16.00
N TYR A 116 -3.64 -40.22 -16.61
CA TYR A 116 -4.98 -40.62 -16.23
C TYR A 116 -5.28 -42.11 -16.48
N VAL A 117 -4.89 -42.63 -17.65
CA VAL A 117 -5.02 -44.06 -17.98
C VAL A 117 -4.20 -44.94 -17.03
N GLN A 118 -3.09 -44.43 -16.49
CA GLN A 118 -2.25 -45.15 -15.53
C GLN A 118 -2.77 -45.08 -14.10
N SER A 119 -3.53 -44.04 -13.73
CA SER A 119 -3.98 -43.81 -12.35
C SER A 119 -5.33 -44.42 -12.00
N ASP A 120 -6.24 -44.63 -12.97
CA ASP A 120 -7.61 -45.07 -12.69
C ASP A 120 -7.99 -46.38 -13.40
N ALA A 121 -8.23 -47.43 -12.61
CA ALA A 121 -8.50 -48.80 -13.05
C ALA A 121 -10.00 -49.15 -13.10
N THR A 122 -10.90 -48.17 -13.19
CA THR A 122 -12.36 -48.41 -13.19
C THR A 122 -13.06 -47.95 -14.46
N GLN A 123 -14.11 -48.71 -14.79
CA GLN A 123 -14.84 -48.75 -16.05
C GLN A 123 -15.67 -47.47 -16.29
N ASP A 124 -15.86 -47.12 -17.57
CA ASP A 124 -16.48 -45.91 -18.14
C ASP A 124 -15.57 -44.67 -18.21
N ARG A 125 -14.80 -44.56 -19.32
CA ARG A 125 -13.75 -43.55 -19.49
C ARG A 125 -14.09 -42.52 -20.58
N THR A 126 -15.13 -41.72 -20.36
CA THR A 126 -15.34 -40.54 -21.23
C THR A 126 -14.46 -39.38 -20.77
N LEU A 127 -13.49 -38.99 -21.59
CA LEU A 127 -12.67 -37.81 -21.37
C LEU A 127 -13.16 -36.68 -22.26
N GLU A 128 -13.87 -35.73 -21.66
CA GLU A 128 -14.28 -34.49 -22.32
C GLU A 128 -13.16 -33.46 -22.15
N VAL A 129 -12.53 -33.05 -23.25
CA VAL A 129 -11.55 -31.98 -23.30
C VAL A 129 -12.17 -30.78 -24.00
N ASN A 130 -12.20 -29.64 -23.31
CA ASN A 130 -12.72 -28.38 -23.82
C ASN A 130 -11.56 -27.41 -24.07
N VAL A 131 -11.45 -26.94 -25.30
CA VAL A 131 -10.43 -25.99 -25.77
C VAL A 131 -11.10 -24.79 -26.43
N SER A 132 -10.31 -23.79 -26.82
CA SER A 132 -10.84 -22.67 -27.60
C SER A 132 -11.29 -23.12 -28.99
N ALA A 133 -12.33 -22.48 -29.55
CA ALA A 133 -12.83 -22.82 -30.88
C ALA A 133 -11.77 -22.80 -32.00
N PRO A 134 -10.81 -21.83 -32.04
CA PRO A 134 -9.72 -21.86 -33.02
C PRO A 134 -8.80 -23.07 -32.81
N MET A 135 -8.53 -23.44 -31.56
CA MET A 135 -7.65 -24.54 -31.20
C MET A 135 -8.29 -25.90 -31.47
N GLN A 136 -9.60 -26.03 -31.26
CA GLN A 136 -10.37 -27.23 -31.62
C GLN A 136 -10.16 -27.59 -33.09
N LYS A 137 -10.22 -26.61 -33.99
CA LYS A 137 -9.99 -26.82 -35.43
C LYS A 137 -8.57 -27.29 -35.73
N LYS A 138 -7.57 -26.72 -35.06
CA LYS A 138 -6.16 -27.12 -35.22
C LYS A 138 -5.87 -28.53 -34.69
N LEU A 139 -6.59 -28.94 -33.64
CA LEU A 139 -6.38 -30.23 -32.97
C LEU A 139 -7.32 -31.35 -33.46
N ALA A 140 -8.36 -31.05 -34.25
CA ALA A 140 -9.35 -32.02 -34.70
C ALA A 140 -8.73 -33.20 -35.47
N ASP A 141 -7.87 -32.91 -36.45
CA ASP A 141 -7.21 -33.95 -37.26
C ASP A 141 -6.31 -34.84 -36.40
N TRP A 142 -5.61 -34.24 -35.44
CA TRP A 142 -4.79 -34.98 -34.48
C TRP A 142 -5.66 -35.85 -33.56
N ALA A 143 -6.76 -35.33 -33.02
CA ALA A 143 -7.66 -36.08 -32.13
C ALA A 143 -8.25 -37.31 -32.84
N ILE A 144 -8.68 -37.15 -34.11
CA ILE A 144 -9.18 -38.25 -34.94
C ILE A 144 -8.07 -39.28 -35.20
N ALA A 145 -6.85 -38.83 -35.50
CA ALA A 145 -5.71 -39.72 -35.73
C ALA A 145 -5.25 -40.43 -34.44
N ALA A 146 -5.32 -39.76 -33.30
CA ALA A 146 -4.97 -40.29 -31.99
C ALA A 146 -5.92 -41.41 -31.60
N LEU A 147 -7.23 -41.20 -31.73
CA LEU A 147 -8.28 -42.20 -31.52
C LEU A 147 -8.08 -43.46 -32.38
N ARG A 148 -7.68 -43.29 -33.65
CA ARG A 148 -7.42 -44.41 -34.56
C ARG A 148 -6.13 -45.18 -34.24
N LYS A 149 -5.08 -44.49 -33.78
CA LYS A 149 -3.77 -45.09 -33.47
C LYS A 149 -3.73 -45.77 -32.11
N SER A 150 -4.55 -45.35 -31.17
CA SER A 150 -4.47 -45.84 -29.80
C SER A 150 -4.93 -47.28 -29.61
N GLY A 151 -5.61 -47.90 -30.59
CA GLY A 151 -6.08 -49.29 -30.47
C GLY A 151 -6.79 -49.56 -29.14
N LEU A 152 -7.41 -48.52 -28.58
CA LEU A 152 -8.09 -48.57 -27.29
C LEU A 152 -9.40 -49.28 -27.58
N ASP A 153 -9.44 -50.58 -27.28
CA ASP A 153 -10.67 -51.37 -27.18
C ASP A 153 -11.72 -50.55 -26.43
N ASP A 154 -12.75 -50.08 -27.16
CA ASP A 154 -14.11 -49.64 -26.78
C ASP A 154 -14.36 -48.89 -25.44
N GLN A 155 -13.34 -48.47 -24.70
CA GLN A 155 -13.49 -48.07 -23.31
C GLN A 155 -13.20 -46.59 -23.06
N LEU A 156 -12.62 -45.85 -24.01
CA LEU A 156 -12.22 -44.45 -23.86
C LEU A 156 -12.87 -43.55 -24.92
N ALA A 157 -13.94 -42.85 -24.56
CA ALA A 157 -14.58 -41.86 -25.43
C ALA A 157 -13.88 -40.50 -25.26
N PHE A 158 -13.10 -40.07 -26.25
CA PHE A 158 -12.47 -38.74 -26.26
C PHE A 158 -13.37 -37.74 -27.00
N GLU A 159 -13.88 -36.74 -26.28
CA GLU A 159 -14.67 -35.66 -26.86
C GLU A 159 -13.90 -34.34 -26.82
N LEU A 160 -13.69 -33.73 -27.99
CA LEU A 160 -13.05 -32.41 -28.10
C LEU A 160 -14.09 -31.32 -28.36
N ARG A 161 -14.28 -30.43 -27.39
CA ARG A 161 -15.22 -29.29 -27.46
C ARG A 161 -14.47 -27.97 -27.64
N GLY A 162 -15.13 -27.01 -28.30
CA GLY A 162 -14.58 -25.69 -28.64
C GLY A 162 -15.23 -24.54 -27.85
N ALA A 163 -15.63 -24.75 -26.60
CA ALA A 163 -16.43 -23.81 -25.83
C ALA A 163 -15.60 -22.92 -24.88
N LEU A 164 -14.29 -23.15 -24.74
CA LEU A 164 -13.43 -22.36 -23.87
C LEU A 164 -13.17 -20.97 -24.48
N SER A 165 -13.33 -19.92 -23.68
CA SER A 165 -13.13 -18.53 -24.11
C SER A 165 -11.66 -18.07 -24.04
N THR A 166 -10.81 -18.84 -23.37
CA THR A 166 -9.40 -18.53 -23.10
C THR A 166 -8.46 -19.58 -23.70
N ALA A 167 -7.16 -19.27 -23.78
CA ALA A 167 -6.15 -20.24 -24.18
C ALA A 167 -6.06 -21.38 -23.15
N GLY A 168 -5.61 -22.57 -23.59
CA GLY A 168 -5.50 -23.76 -22.75
C GLY A 168 -6.65 -24.74 -22.93
N PHE A 169 -6.85 -25.58 -21.91
CA PHE A 169 -7.87 -26.63 -21.95
C PHE A 169 -8.44 -26.92 -20.56
N GLU A 170 -9.67 -27.37 -20.54
CA GLU A 170 -10.37 -27.92 -19.38
C GLU A 170 -10.65 -29.39 -19.68
N TYR A 171 -10.56 -30.27 -18.68
CA TYR A 171 -11.07 -31.63 -18.82
C TYR A 171 -11.87 -32.08 -17.61
N LYS A 172 -12.91 -32.88 -17.86
CA LYS A 172 -13.78 -33.41 -16.82
C LYS A 172 -13.42 -34.85 -16.50
N LEU A 173 -13.26 -35.15 -15.21
CA LEU A 173 -13.22 -36.50 -14.66
C LEU A 173 -14.49 -36.78 -13.87
N SER A 174 -14.78 -38.05 -13.63
CA SER A 174 -15.95 -38.57 -12.90
C SER A 174 -16.16 -37.98 -11.49
N GLY A 175 -15.17 -37.26 -10.94
CA GLY A 175 -15.24 -36.58 -9.65
C GLY A 175 -14.83 -35.09 -9.64
N GLY A 176 -14.52 -34.48 -10.79
CA GLY A 176 -14.11 -33.06 -10.81
C GLY A 176 -13.62 -32.55 -12.16
N THR A 177 -13.63 -31.23 -12.31
CA THR A 177 -13.08 -30.52 -13.48
C THR A 177 -11.66 -30.08 -13.17
N VAL A 178 -10.73 -30.33 -14.10
CA VAL A 178 -9.38 -29.80 -14.04
C VAL A 178 -9.21 -28.77 -15.15
N GLU A 179 -8.75 -27.58 -14.77
CA GLU A 179 -8.52 -26.45 -15.67
C GLU A 179 -7.03 -26.18 -15.84
N VAL A 180 -6.57 -26.19 -17.09
CA VAL A 180 -5.23 -25.81 -17.48
C VAL A 180 -5.32 -24.54 -18.34
N THR A 181 -5.59 -23.43 -17.68
CA THR A 181 -5.71 -22.08 -18.26
C THR A 181 -4.54 -21.20 -17.82
N PRO A 182 -4.25 -20.08 -18.51
CA PRO A 182 -3.20 -19.13 -18.10
C PRO A 182 -3.35 -18.69 -16.65
N ALA A 183 -4.58 -18.41 -16.21
CA ALA A 183 -4.87 -18.02 -14.84
C ALA A 183 -4.55 -19.13 -13.83
N ALA A 184 -4.94 -20.38 -14.12
CA ALA A 184 -4.65 -21.53 -13.27
C ALA A 184 -3.14 -21.81 -13.18
N VAL A 185 -2.42 -21.73 -14.31
CA VAL A 185 -0.95 -21.87 -14.35
C VAL A 185 -0.27 -20.78 -13.54
N VAL A 186 -0.71 -19.52 -13.68
CA VAL A 186 -0.17 -18.39 -12.90
C VAL A 186 -0.45 -18.59 -11.41
N GLN A 187 -1.63 -19.07 -11.04
CA GLN A 187 -1.95 -19.37 -9.64
C GLN A 187 -1.06 -20.46 -9.07
N LEU A 188 -0.72 -21.48 -9.85
CA LEU A 188 0.18 -22.56 -9.43
C LEU A 188 1.65 -22.11 -9.33
N LEU A 189 2.10 -21.26 -10.25
CA LEU A 189 3.49 -20.78 -10.29
C LEU A 189 3.75 -19.61 -9.36
N SER A 190 2.73 -18.81 -9.03
CA SER A 190 2.87 -17.63 -8.17
C SER A 190 3.55 -17.91 -6.83
N PRO A 191 3.20 -18.98 -6.07
CA PRO A 191 3.86 -19.33 -4.81
C PRO A 191 5.34 -19.73 -4.97
N ILE A 192 5.77 -20.13 -6.16
CA ILE A 192 7.15 -20.57 -6.43
C ILE A 192 8.00 -19.38 -6.88
N VAL A 193 7.46 -18.55 -7.78
CA VAL A 193 8.18 -17.44 -8.40
C VAL A 193 8.27 -16.24 -7.47
N THR A 194 7.21 -15.95 -6.71
CA THR A 194 7.15 -14.75 -5.84
C THR A 194 8.24 -14.74 -4.76
N PRO A 195 8.46 -15.83 -3.98
CA PRO A 195 9.49 -15.83 -2.93
C PRO A 195 10.91 -15.68 -3.50
N LYS A 196 11.21 -16.37 -4.62
CA LYS A 196 12.54 -16.30 -5.23
C LYS A 196 12.88 -14.90 -5.72
N LEU A 197 11.88 -14.18 -6.22
CA LEU A 197 12.06 -12.82 -6.71
C LEU A 197 12.16 -11.80 -5.57
N GLN A 198 11.45 -12.03 -4.46
CA GLN A 198 11.64 -11.25 -3.22
C GLN A 198 13.06 -11.41 -2.66
N GLU A 199 13.62 -12.62 -2.72
CA GLU A 199 15.01 -12.89 -2.34
C GLU A 199 15.99 -12.09 -3.21
N LEU A 200 15.85 -12.15 -4.54
CA LEU A 200 16.72 -11.40 -5.47
C LEU A 200 16.67 -9.88 -5.26
N LEU A 201 15.48 -9.32 -5.02
CA LEU A 201 15.31 -7.90 -4.72
C LEU A 201 15.98 -7.54 -3.38
N ALA A 202 15.88 -8.39 -2.36
CA ALA A 202 16.52 -8.16 -1.07
C ALA A 202 18.06 -8.20 -1.18
N THR A 203 18.62 -9.14 -1.95
CA THR A 203 20.07 -9.21 -2.19
C THR A 203 20.59 -7.98 -2.93
N SER A 204 19.87 -7.49 -3.93
CA SER A 204 20.26 -6.28 -4.68
C SER A 204 20.27 -4.99 -3.85
N GLN A 205 19.50 -4.93 -2.75
CA GLN A 205 19.53 -3.80 -1.81
C GLN A 205 20.78 -3.85 -0.90
N GLN A 206 21.21 -5.04 -0.49
CA GLN A 206 22.39 -5.20 0.36
C GLN A 206 23.71 -4.89 -0.36
N GLU A 207 23.78 -5.12 -1.68
CA GLU A 207 24.94 -4.75 -2.49
C GLU A 207 25.06 -3.22 -2.69
N GLN A 208 23.95 -2.48 -2.70
CA GLN A 208 23.96 -1.02 -2.84
C GLN A 208 24.26 -0.26 -1.53
N ASP A 209 23.99 -0.87 -0.37
CA ASP A 209 24.32 -0.29 0.94
C ASP A 209 25.79 -0.58 1.35
N ALA A 210 26.48 -1.45 0.63
CA ALA A 210 27.88 -1.84 0.87
C ALA A 210 28.90 -1.07 0.00
N GLU A 211 28.42 -0.20 -0.90
CA GLU A 211 29.21 0.66 -1.81
C GLU A 211 29.10 2.14 -1.41
#